data_AF-A0A1F8T3V4-F1
#
_entry.id   AF-A0A1F8T3V4-F1
#
_cell.length_a   1.000
_cell.length_b   1.000
_cell.length_c   1.000
_cell.angle_alpha   90.00
_cell.angle_beta   90.00
_cell.angle_gamma   90.00
#
_symmetry.space_group_name_H-M   'P 1'
#
loop_
_entity.id
_entity.type
_entity.pdbx_description
1 polymer ?
#
loop_
_entity_poly.entity_id
_entity_poly.type
_entity_poly.pdbx_seq_one_letter_code
_entity_poly.pdbx_strand_id
1 'polypeptide(L)'
;MVEYVKSLDPTRPVGFASYHLLVGRPWGDATKHSDIVMMNQYFGTWHGPKDSLGTALDTIHLTWPDKMVIVSEFGFAPHWQRIEGPQIIDPAQYYSIPEDVSADSPEADIQRQRVIRDQMAVFRSKPFVAAATFWDYRGSMGVVDDLGRTRPSWHTIQEEFAPLVIERADFTFPKKDQCKVNVVLRTRGPIEVDLPAYTLRNYRIAWEFLSPDGRPIDLRGEADLPVLPPGTVYNLKIEVPQMVKGNKLHISVIRPTGFTVIERRFISE
;
A
#
# COMPACT_ATOMS: atom_id res chain seq x y z
N MET A 1 27.05 19.56 0.73
CA MET A 1 25.59 19.80 0.58
C MET A 1 24.84 19.47 1.87
N VAL A 2 24.84 18.21 2.34
CA VAL A 2 24.11 17.82 3.57
C VAL A 2 24.49 18.70 4.77
N GLU A 3 25.78 18.89 5.04
CA GLU A 3 26.24 19.78 6.11
C GLU A 3 25.73 21.22 5.96
N TYR A 4 25.70 21.72 4.72
CA TYR A 4 25.21 23.07 4.43
C TYR A 4 23.72 23.20 4.74
N VAL A 5 22.86 22.28 4.28
CA VAL A 5 21.43 22.34 4.59
C VAL A 5 21.16 22.16 6.09
N LYS A 6 21.93 21.32 6.78
CA LYS A 6 21.86 21.18 8.24
C LYS A 6 22.27 22.45 8.99
N SER A 7 23.18 23.24 8.42
CA SER A 7 23.54 24.54 9.00
C SER A 7 22.40 25.56 8.92
N LEU A 8 21.50 25.41 7.94
CA LEU A 8 20.30 26.26 7.78
C LEU A 8 19.13 25.77 8.62
N ASP A 9 18.92 24.45 8.67
CA ASP A 9 17.87 23.82 9.47
C ASP A 9 18.31 22.44 9.97
N PRO A 10 18.76 22.35 11.23
CA PRO A 10 19.18 21.07 11.80
C PRO A 10 18.00 20.18 12.21
N THR A 11 16.76 20.69 12.22
CA THR A 11 15.59 19.99 12.79
C THR A 11 14.96 18.98 11.83
N ARG A 12 15.24 19.07 10.53
CA ARG A 12 14.68 18.18 9.50
C ARG A 12 15.68 17.10 9.09
N PRO A 13 15.26 15.83 8.96
CA PRO A 13 16.08 14.80 8.34
C PRO A 13 16.37 15.13 6.87
N VAL A 14 17.58 14.81 6.42
CA VAL A 14 18.04 14.96 5.05
C VAL A 14 18.17 13.58 4.45
N GLY A 15 17.53 13.35 3.30
CA GLY A 15 17.65 12.14 2.51
C GLY A 15 18.25 12.42 1.13
N PHE A 16 18.70 11.37 0.46
CA PHE A 16 19.16 11.39 -0.93
C PHE A 16 18.68 10.12 -1.61
N ALA A 17 17.78 10.25 -2.59
CA ALA A 17 17.28 9.12 -3.36
C ALA A 17 18.40 8.60 -4.27
N SER A 18 18.81 7.35 -4.06
CA SER A 18 19.85 6.70 -4.85
C SER A 18 19.32 5.47 -5.59
N TYR A 19 19.70 5.37 -6.85
CA TYR A 19 19.56 4.20 -7.70
C TYR A 19 20.79 3.27 -7.61
N HIS A 20 21.92 3.75 -7.07
CA HIS A 20 23.19 3.01 -7.06
C HIS A 20 23.35 2.05 -5.87
N LEU A 21 22.45 2.11 -4.89
CA LEU A 21 22.40 1.16 -3.77
C LEU A 21 22.20 -0.30 -4.23
N LEU A 22 21.77 -0.48 -5.47
CA LEU A 22 21.49 -1.75 -6.13
C LEU A 22 22.73 -2.50 -6.63
N VAL A 23 23.89 -1.83 -6.73
CA VAL A 23 25.07 -2.34 -7.46
C VAL A 23 26.19 -2.84 -6.52
N GLY A 24 25.81 -3.52 -5.43
CA GLY A 24 26.70 -4.35 -4.62
C GLY A 24 27.74 -3.63 -3.76
N ARG A 25 27.78 -2.28 -3.75
CA ARG A 25 28.69 -1.49 -2.90
C ARG A 25 27.97 -0.35 -2.19
N PRO A 26 26.96 -0.63 -1.33
CA PRO A 26 26.23 0.43 -0.63
C PRO A 26 27.15 1.38 0.14
N TRP A 27 28.26 0.89 0.73
CA TRP A 27 29.23 1.73 1.45
C TRP A 27 29.86 2.86 0.61
N GLY A 28 29.87 2.73 -0.73
CA GLY A 28 30.37 3.76 -1.65
C GLY A 28 29.36 4.87 -1.96
N ASP A 29 28.08 4.67 -1.64
CA ASP A 29 26.99 5.56 -2.02
C ASP A 29 26.96 6.88 -1.21
N ALA A 30 26.45 7.95 -1.83
CA ALA A 30 26.32 9.26 -1.20
C ALA A 30 25.37 9.26 0.01
N THR A 31 24.46 8.29 0.09
CA THR A 31 23.56 8.03 1.22
C THR A 31 24.29 7.88 2.56
N LYS A 32 25.58 7.54 2.56
CA LYS A 32 26.36 7.55 3.82
C LYS A 32 26.36 8.91 4.52
N HIS A 33 26.19 10.00 3.77
CA HIS A 33 26.16 11.37 4.30
C HIS A 33 24.76 11.86 4.70
N SER A 34 23.67 11.17 4.34
CA SER A 34 22.29 11.56 4.70
C SER A 34 21.86 10.98 6.06
N ASP A 35 20.79 11.50 6.65
CA ASP A 35 20.24 10.97 7.91
C ASP A 35 19.44 9.68 7.69
N ILE A 36 18.83 9.56 6.51
CA ILE A 36 18.01 8.42 6.10
C ILE A 36 18.53 7.82 4.80
N VAL A 37 18.31 6.52 4.62
CA VAL A 37 18.55 5.85 3.35
C VAL A 37 17.31 6.00 2.47
N MET A 38 17.47 6.51 1.25
CA MET A 38 16.40 6.56 0.26
C MET A 38 16.81 5.77 -0.99
N MET A 39 16.05 4.74 -1.30
CA MET A 39 16.38 3.77 -2.33
C MET A 39 15.32 3.79 -3.43
N ASN A 40 15.71 4.18 -4.65
CA ASN A 40 14.91 3.85 -5.83
C ASN A 40 15.25 2.40 -6.18
N GLN A 41 14.26 1.52 -6.21
CA GLN A 41 14.50 0.10 -6.41
C GLN A 41 13.52 -0.49 -7.40
N TYR A 42 14.03 -1.44 -8.18
CA TYR A 42 13.30 -2.03 -9.30
C TYR A 42 13.69 -3.51 -9.45
N PHE A 43 13.72 -4.20 -8.31
CA PHE A 43 14.04 -5.63 -8.28
C PHE A 43 12.99 -6.46 -9.01
N GLY A 44 13.43 -7.42 -9.83
CA GLY A 44 12.55 -8.21 -10.67
C GLY A 44 12.14 -7.49 -11.97
N THR A 45 12.61 -6.27 -12.21
CA THR A 45 12.59 -5.64 -13.54
C THR A 45 14.01 -5.44 -14.04
N TRP A 46 14.46 -4.20 -14.24
CA TRP A 46 15.78 -3.89 -14.78
C TRP A 46 16.93 -4.20 -13.80
N HIS A 47 16.64 -4.56 -12.54
CA HIS A 47 17.63 -5.09 -11.59
C HIS A 47 17.28 -6.46 -11.06
N GLY A 48 18.14 -7.45 -11.33
CA GLY A 48 18.15 -8.75 -10.64
C GLY A 48 16.82 -9.50 -10.51
N PRO A 49 16.84 -10.74 -9.99
CA PRO A 49 15.62 -11.48 -9.68
C PRO A 49 14.79 -10.81 -8.57
N LYS A 50 13.46 -10.99 -8.61
CA LYS A 50 12.51 -10.54 -7.56
C LYS A 50 12.98 -10.84 -6.15
N ASP A 51 13.44 -12.08 -5.94
CA ASP A 51 13.82 -12.62 -4.63
C ASP A 51 15.10 -11.97 -4.06
N SER A 52 15.84 -11.20 -4.87
CA SER A 52 17.05 -10.51 -4.42
C SER A 52 16.75 -9.25 -3.62
N LEU A 53 15.52 -8.71 -3.67
CA LEU A 53 15.13 -7.48 -2.98
C LEU A 53 15.37 -7.56 -1.47
N GLY A 54 14.97 -8.67 -0.85
CA GLY A 54 15.12 -8.85 0.60
C GLY A 54 16.58 -8.79 1.04
N THR A 55 17.45 -9.53 0.33
CA THR A 55 18.90 -9.56 0.59
C THR A 55 19.56 -8.21 0.35
N ALA A 56 19.11 -7.46 -0.67
CA ALA A 56 19.63 -6.13 -0.94
C ALA A 56 19.31 -5.16 0.21
N LEU A 57 18.06 -5.19 0.71
CA LEU A 57 17.64 -4.40 1.87
C LEU A 57 18.44 -4.78 3.13
N ASP A 58 18.67 -6.07 3.37
CA ASP A 58 19.51 -6.53 4.49
C ASP A 58 20.94 -6.02 4.38
N THR A 59 21.52 -6.04 3.18
CA THR A 59 22.87 -5.54 2.93
C THR A 59 22.97 -4.02 3.18
N ILE A 60 21.96 -3.26 2.76
CA ILE A 60 21.86 -1.82 3.04
C ILE A 60 21.80 -1.57 4.55
N HIS A 61 20.94 -2.30 5.26
CA HIS A 61 20.80 -2.13 6.71
C HIS A 61 22.06 -2.54 7.47
N LEU A 62 22.75 -3.62 7.07
CA LEU A 62 24.05 -3.98 7.63
C LEU A 62 25.11 -2.89 7.41
N THR A 63 25.02 -2.12 6.33
CA THR A 63 25.94 -1.03 6.03
C THR A 63 25.67 0.20 6.90
N TRP A 64 24.39 0.50 7.17
CA TRP A 64 23.97 1.62 8.02
C TRP A 64 22.88 1.18 9.01
N PRO A 65 23.24 0.45 10.08
CA PRO A 65 22.27 -0.15 10.99
C PRO A 65 21.43 0.89 11.74
N ASP A 66 21.99 2.09 11.95
CA ASP A 66 21.33 3.18 12.67
C ASP A 66 20.41 4.04 11.77
N LYS A 67 20.31 3.73 10.47
CA LYS A 67 19.48 4.49 9.53
C LYS A 67 18.26 3.69 9.10
N MET A 68 17.11 4.35 9.12
CA MET A 68 15.92 3.82 8.45
C MET A 68 16.09 3.86 6.93
N VAL A 69 15.39 2.95 6.25
CA VAL A 69 15.28 2.88 4.80
C VAL A 69 13.90 3.35 4.37
N ILE A 70 13.87 4.27 3.42
CA ILE A 70 12.68 4.62 2.65
C ILE A 70 12.89 4.10 1.24
N VAL A 71 11.99 3.26 0.77
CA VAL A 71 11.91 2.92 -0.66
C VAL A 71 11.27 4.12 -1.36
N SER A 72 12.10 5.03 -1.84
CA SER A 72 11.64 6.29 -2.42
C SER A 72 10.90 6.10 -3.73
N GLU A 73 11.14 4.98 -4.41
CA GLU A 73 10.51 4.66 -5.67
C GLU A 73 10.55 3.16 -5.93
N PHE A 74 9.43 2.61 -6.39
CA PHE A 74 9.37 1.30 -7.02
C PHE A 74 8.22 1.22 -8.01
N GLY A 75 8.30 0.28 -8.95
CA GLY A 75 7.22 0.11 -9.91
C GLY A 75 7.54 -0.89 -11.00
N PHE A 76 6.63 -0.96 -11.97
CA PHE A 76 6.75 -1.83 -13.12
C PHE A 76 6.65 -1.01 -14.39
N ALA A 77 7.71 -1.01 -15.20
CA ALA A 77 7.65 -0.53 -16.58
C ALA A 77 7.39 -1.70 -17.52
N PRO A 78 6.24 -1.73 -18.23
CA PRO A 78 6.04 -2.68 -19.31
C PRO A 78 7.18 -2.61 -20.33
N HIS A 79 7.64 -3.76 -20.81
CA HIS A 79 8.75 -3.89 -21.76
C HIS A 79 10.08 -3.27 -21.32
N TRP A 80 10.34 -3.19 -20.01
CA TRP A 80 11.59 -2.67 -19.47
C TRP A 80 12.84 -3.31 -20.07
N GLN A 81 12.75 -4.55 -20.57
CA GLN A 81 13.86 -5.27 -21.24
C GLN A 81 14.38 -4.55 -22.48
N ARG A 82 13.57 -3.68 -23.11
CA ARG A 82 13.99 -2.84 -24.24
C ARG A 82 14.91 -1.69 -23.82
N ILE A 83 14.90 -1.35 -22.54
CA ILE A 83 15.65 -0.24 -21.97
C ILE A 83 16.93 -0.79 -21.32
N GLU A 84 16.78 -1.75 -20.41
CA GLU A 84 17.87 -2.29 -19.60
C GLU A 84 17.60 -3.74 -19.17
N GLY A 85 18.68 -4.49 -18.89
CA GLY A 85 18.65 -5.81 -18.27
C GLY A 85 18.96 -6.97 -19.22
N PRO A 86 18.85 -8.23 -18.75
CA PRO A 86 19.25 -9.39 -19.53
C PRO A 86 18.30 -9.65 -20.70
N GLN A 87 18.86 -10.03 -21.84
CA GLN A 87 18.11 -10.34 -23.07
C GLN A 87 17.19 -11.57 -22.92
N ILE A 88 17.56 -12.50 -22.04
CA ILE A 88 16.77 -13.69 -21.73
C ILE A 88 16.43 -13.63 -20.25
N ILE A 89 15.13 -13.65 -19.93
CA ILE A 89 14.61 -13.64 -18.57
C ILE A 89 13.77 -14.88 -18.32
N ASP A 90 13.82 -15.37 -17.09
CA ASP A 90 12.87 -16.33 -16.56
C ASP A 90 11.67 -15.57 -15.96
N PRO A 91 10.44 -15.71 -16.50
CA PRO A 91 9.24 -15.07 -15.94
C PRO A 91 8.94 -15.46 -14.49
N ALA A 92 9.48 -16.57 -13.99
CA ALA A 92 9.43 -16.90 -12.57
C ALA A 92 10.24 -15.88 -11.74
N GLN A 93 11.43 -15.51 -12.23
CA GLN A 93 12.36 -14.61 -11.55
C GLN A 93 12.12 -13.13 -11.83
N TYR A 94 11.44 -12.76 -12.92
CA TYR A 94 11.26 -11.38 -13.37
C TYR A 94 9.78 -11.06 -13.64
N TYR A 95 9.35 -9.84 -13.35
CA TYR A 95 8.06 -9.32 -13.77
C TYR A 95 8.17 -8.90 -15.23
N SER A 96 7.34 -9.45 -16.09
CA SER A 96 7.39 -9.13 -17.51
C SER A 96 6.03 -9.36 -18.16
N ILE A 97 5.88 -8.78 -19.35
CA ILE A 97 4.82 -9.11 -20.28
C ILE A 97 5.46 -9.47 -21.63
N PRO A 98 4.82 -10.31 -22.45
CA PRO A 98 5.26 -10.58 -23.82
C PRO A 98 5.41 -9.29 -24.65
N GLU A 99 6.30 -9.30 -25.64
CA GLU A 99 6.62 -8.09 -26.44
C GLU A 99 5.46 -7.57 -27.29
N ASP A 100 4.54 -8.45 -27.67
CA ASP A 100 3.35 -8.17 -28.47
C ASP A 100 2.14 -7.73 -27.64
N VAL A 101 2.25 -7.78 -26.31
CA VAL A 101 1.20 -7.33 -25.37
C VAL A 101 1.34 -5.85 -25.09
N SER A 102 0.25 -5.08 -25.20
CA SER A 102 0.28 -3.64 -24.94
C SER A 102 0.66 -3.32 -23.48
N ALA A 103 1.41 -2.23 -23.27
CA ALA A 103 1.65 -1.66 -21.96
C ALA A 103 0.36 -1.29 -21.20
N ASP A 104 -0.73 -1.01 -21.92
CA ASP A 104 -2.03 -0.68 -21.34
C ASP A 104 -2.95 -1.88 -21.12
N SER A 105 -2.47 -3.10 -21.40
CA SER A 105 -3.30 -4.29 -21.35
C SER A 105 -3.64 -4.72 -19.91
N PRO A 106 -4.70 -5.53 -19.73
CA PRO A 106 -4.99 -6.18 -18.46
C PRO A 106 -3.82 -7.01 -17.92
N GLU A 107 -3.05 -7.67 -18.78
CA GLU A 107 -1.88 -8.47 -18.40
C GLU A 107 -0.76 -7.59 -17.81
N ALA A 108 -0.51 -6.42 -18.38
CA ALA A 108 0.42 -5.45 -17.82
C ALA A 108 -0.05 -4.97 -16.44
N ASP A 109 -1.35 -4.75 -16.26
CA ASP A 109 -1.90 -4.35 -14.97
C ASP A 109 -1.83 -5.46 -13.92
N ILE A 110 -2.01 -6.73 -14.30
CA ILE A 110 -1.78 -7.87 -13.42
C ILE A 110 -0.34 -7.87 -12.90
N GLN A 111 0.65 -7.56 -13.75
CA GLN A 111 2.04 -7.43 -13.30
C GLN A 111 2.25 -6.24 -12.35
N ARG A 112 1.63 -5.09 -12.61
CA ARG A 112 1.67 -3.95 -11.66
C ARG A 112 1.13 -4.36 -10.29
N GLN A 113 -0.03 -5.03 -10.26
CA GLN A 113 -0.63 -5.51 -9.02
C GLN A 113 0.26 -6.51 -8.28
N ARG A 114 0.93 -7.42 -9.00
CA ARG A 114 1.89 -8.37 -8.42
C ARG A 114 3.08 -7.65 -7.82
N VAL A 115 3.72 -6.74 -8.56
CA VAL A 115 4.84 -5.94 -8.07
C VAL A 115 4.48 -5.19 -6.79
N ILE A 116 3.30 -4.56 -6.75
CA ILE A 116 2.81 -3.87 -5.57
C ILE A 116 2.72 -4.84 -4.38
N ARG A 117 2.01 -5.96 -4.51
CA ARG A 117 1.78 -6.90 -3.39
C ARG A 117 3.06 -7.58 -2.93
N ASP A 118 3.82 -8.13 -3.86
CA ASP A 118 5.02 -8.91 -3.58
C ASP A 118 6.08 -8.04 -2.88
N GLN A 119 6.36 -6.85 -3.41
CA GLN A 119 7.40 -5.99 -2.85
C GLN A 119 6.95 -5.34 -1.54
N MET A 120 5.67 -4.97 -1.40
CA MET A 120 5.14 -4.50 -0.11
C MET A 120 5.23 -5.58 0.98
N ALA A 121 5.05 -6.87 0.62
CA ALA A 121 5.28 -7.97 1.56
C ALA A 121 6.75 -8.05 1.99
N VAL A 122 7.69 -7.88 1.06
CA VAL A 122 9.12 -7.80 1.39
C VAL A 122 9.42 -6.60 2.29
N PHE A 123 8.92 -5.40 1.98
CA PHE A 123 9.14 -4.20 2.78
C PHE A 123 8.63 -4.37 4.21
N ARG A 124 7.42 -4.91 4.39
CA ARG A 124 6.84 -5.19 5.73
C ARG A 124 7.63 -6.22 6.53
N SER A 125 8.36 -7.11 5.87
CA SER A 125 9.21 -8.08 6.57
C SER A 125 10.48 -7.46 7.16
N LYS A 126 10.79 -6.19 6.84
CA LYS A 126 12.02 -5.51 7.24
C LYS A 126 11.68 -4.36 8.21
N PRO A 127 11.96 -4.51 9.52
CA PRO A 127 11.56 -3.50 10.52
C PRO A 127 12.25 -2.14 10.35
N PHE A 128 13.36 -2.09 9.60
CA PHE A 128 14.09 -0.86 9.28
C PHE A 128 13.54 -0.14 8.03
N VAL A 129 12.58 -0.71 7.30
CA VAL A 129 11.92 -0.05 6.16
C VAL A 129 10.72 0.75 6.67
N ALA A 130 10.85 2.07 6.68
CA ALA A 130 9.87 2.98 7.29
C ALA A 130 8.79 3.48 6.32
N ALA A 131 9.06 3.45 5.02
CA ALA A 131 8.11 3.89 4.01
C ALA A 131 8.46 3.33 2.62
N ALA A 132 7.45 3.30 1.75
CA ALA A 132 7.61 3.00 0.33
C ALA A 132 6.75 3.95 -0.50
N THR A 133 7.16 4.26 -1.72
CA THR A 133 6.37 5.06 -2.68
C THR A 133 6.36 4.36 -4.02
N PHE A 134 5.16 4.02 -4.50
CA PHE A 134 4.97 3.40 -5.81
C PHE A 134 4.95 4.48 -6.89
N TRP A 135 5.47 4.17 -8.09
CA TRP A 135 5.34 5.03 -9.26
C TRP A 135 3.88 5.03 -9.75
N ASP A 136 3.07 5.93 -9.20
CA ASP A 136 1.62 5.99 -9.40
C ASP A 136 1.17 7.04 -10.43
N TYR A 137 2.11 7.83 -10.97
CA TYR A 137 1.86 8.89 -11.96
C TYR A 137 1.24 8.35 -13.25
N ARG A 138 0.65 9.24 -14.06
CA ARG A 138 0.12 8.89 -15.38
C ARG A 138 1.19 8.26 -16.28
N GLY A 139 0.78 7.29 -17.09
CA GLY A 139 1.60 6.71 -18.15
C GLY A 139 1.68 5.19 -18.09
N SER A 140 2.67 4.65 -18.81
CA SER A 140 2.86 3.20 -18.96
C SER A 140 3.24 2.49 -17.66
N MET A 141 3.85 3.17 -16.69
CA MET A 141 4.14 2.59 -15.37
C MET A 141 3.00 2.77 -14.37
N GLY A 142 2.14 3.74 -14.62
CA GLY A 142 1.15 4.25 -13.68
C GLY A 142 -0.02 3.34 -13.40
N VAL A 143 -0.70 3.65 -12.30
CA VAL A 143 -2.05 3.15 -11.98
C VAL A 143 -3.16 3.95 -12.67
N VAL A 144 -2.78 5.01 -13.40
CA VAL A 144 -3.67 5.84 -14.21
C VAL A 144 -3.15 5.90 -15.63
N ASP A 145 -4.03 5.70 -16.61
CA ASP A 145 -3.65 5.81 -18.03
C ASP A 145 -3.54 7.27 -18.50
N ASP A 146 -3.13 7.47 -19.76
CA ASP A 146 -2.92 8.80 -20.33
C ASP A 146 -4.20 9.64 -20.43
N LEU A 147 -5.38 8.99 -20.41
CA LEU A 147 -6.68 9.65 -20.39
C LEU A 147 -7.17 9.97 -18.97
N GLY A 148 -6.39 9.64 -17.94
CA GLY A 148 -6.76 9.87 -16.55
C GLY A 148 -7.69 8.81 -15.97
N ARG A 149 -7.88 7.68 -16.64
CA ARG A 149 -8.73 6.57 -16.14
C ARG A 149 -7.90 5.68 -15.22
N THR A 150 -8.49 5.26 -14.10
CA THR A 150 -7.85 4.36 -13.15
C THR A 150 -7.77 2.95 -13.71
N ARG A 151 -6.59 2.32 -13.61
CA ARG A 151 -6.41 0.89 -13.83
C ARG A 151 -6.80 0.09 -12.58
N PRO A 152 -7.07 -1.23 -12.67
CA PRO A 152 -7.36 -2.04 -11.48
C PRO A 152 -6.25 -2.00 -10.39
N SER A 153 -4.98 -1.82 -10.78
CA SER A 153 -3.88 -1.57 -9.84
C SER A 153 -4.05 -0.35 -8.94
N TRP A 154 -4.91 0.62 -9.30
CA TRP A 154 -5.33 1.71 -8.42
C TRP A 154 -5.88 1.20 -7.09
N HIS A 155 -6.78 0.21 -7.14
CA HIS A 155 -7.35 -0.37 -5.92
C HIS A 155 -6.32 -1.18 -5.14
N THR A 156 -5.33 -1.78 -5.83
CA THR A 156 -4.24 -2.50 -5.16
C THR A 156 -3.35 -1.53 -4.37
N ILE A 157 -2.97 -0.38 -4.94
CA ILE A 157 -2.23 0.63 -4.16
C ILE A 157 -3.10 1.18 -3.02
N GLN A 158 -4.40 1.40 -3.26
CA GLN A 158 -5.32 1.91 -2.25
C GLN A 158 -5.38 0.99 -1.02
N GLU A 159 -5.45 -0.33 -1.23
CA GLU A 159 -5.45 -1.32 -0.16
C GLU A 159 -4.10 -1.45 0.55
N GLU A 160 -3.00 -1.48 -0.22
CA GLU A 160 -1.65 -1.66 0.32
C GLU A 160 -1.15 -0.43 1.09
N PHE A 161 -1.62 0.76 0.72
CA PHE A 161 -1.29 2.04 1.34
C PHE A 161 -2.37 2.55 2.29
N ALA A 162 -3.46 1.78 2.50
CA ALA A 162 -4.40 2.08 3.57
C ALA A 162 -3.69 1.93 4.93
N PRO A 163 -3.76 2.93 5.83
CA PRO A 163 -3.14 2.89 7.16
C PRO A 163 -3.95 2.04 8.15
N LEU A 164 -5.02 1.40 7.69
CA LEU A 164 -5.83 0.46 8.45
C LEU A 164 -6.42 -0.59 7.52
N VAL A 165 -6.82 -1.70 8.10
CA VAL A 165 -7.63 -2.73 7.46
C VAL A 165 -8.99 -2.84 8.15
N ILE A 166 -10.02 -3.15 7.37
CA ILE A 166 -11.33 -3.57 7.87
C ILE A 166 -11.28 -5.10 7.91
N GLU A 167 -11.05 -5.69 9.09
CA GLU A 167 -10.72 -7.11 9.22
C GLU A 167 -11.93 -8.00 9.02
N ARG A 168 -13.05 -7.66 9.68
CA ARG A 168 -14.29 -8.43 9.65
C ARG A 168 -15.47 -7.60 10.12
N ALA A 169 -16.67 -8.11 9.82
CA ALA A 169 -17.92 -7.63 10.37
C ALA A 169 -18.71 -8.83 10.93
N ASP A 170 -19.01 -8.81 12.23
CA ASP A 170 -19.75 -9.87 12.90
C ASP A 170 -21.21 -9.48 13.03
N PHE A 171 -22.12 -10.32 12.55
CA PHE A 171 -23.56 -10.07 12.58
C PHE A 171 -24.21 -10.88 13.70
N THR A 172 -25.03 -10.24 14.52
CA THR A 172 -25.83 -10.90 15.57
C THR A 172 -27.29 -10.49 15.44
N PHE A 173 -28.19 -11.46 15.41
CA PHE A 173 -29.64 -11.24 15.27
C PHE A 173 -30.37 -11.53 16.58
N PRO A 174 -30.43 -10.58 17.53
CA PRO A 174 -31.13 -10.80 18.80
C PRO A 174 -32.65 -10.99 18.64
N LYS A 175 -33.24 -10.45 17.56
CA LYS A 175 -34.65 -10.61 17.20
C LYS A 175 -34.78 -10.74 15.68
N LYS A 176 -35.93 -11.21 15.20
CA LYS A 176 -36.22 -11.50 13.78
C LYS A 176 -35.85 -10.36 12.82
N ASP A 177 -36.02 -9.10 13.25
CA ASP A 177 -35.81 -7.90 12.44
C ASP A 177 -34.86 -6.89 13.12
N GLN A 178 -33.93 -7.36 13.96
CA GLN A 178 -32.90 -6.53 14.57
C GLN A 178 -31.54 -7.18 14.36
N CYS A 179 -30.57 -6.41 13.86
CA CYS A 179 -29.19 -6.86 13.72
C CYS A 179 -28.26 -5.93 14.49
N LYS A 180 -27.28 -6.51 15.18
CA LYS A 180 -26.10 -5.82 15.69
C LYS A 180 -24.92 -6.24 14.85
N VAL A 181 -24.19 -5.27 14.31
CA VAL A 181 -22.97 -5.50 13.55
C VAL A 181 -21.79 -4.97 14.35
N ASN A 182 -20.80 -5.83 14.59
CA ASN A 182 -19.51 -5.42 15.14
C ASN A 182 -18.46 -5.43 14.02
N VAL A 183 -18.07 -4.24 13.57
CA VAL A 183 -17.01 -4.07 12.57
C VAL A 183 -15.68 -3.92 13.29
N VAL A 184 -14.73 -4.78 12.96
CA VAL A 184 -13.38 -4.75 13.52
C VAL A 184 -12.45 -4.04 12.54
N LEU A 185 -11.91 -2.92 12.96
CA LEU A 185 -10.86 -2.19 12.27
C LEU A 185 -9.53 -2.44 12.98
N ARG A 186 -8.44 -2.58 12.22
CA ARG A 186 -7.08 -2.56 12.77
C ARG A 186 -6.24 -1.54 12.02
N THR A 187 -5.73 -0.53 12.72
CA THR A 187 -4.71 0.35 12.14
C THR A 187 -3.42 -0.42 11.95
N ARG A 188 -2.74 -0.20 10.83
CA ARG A 188 -1.41 -0.75 10.60
C ARG A 188 -0.42 -0.18 11.61
N GLY A 189 0.61 -0.97 11.88
CA GLY A 189 1.70 -0.62 12.77
C GLY A 189 1.78 -1.50 14.02
N PRO A 190 2.76 -1.25 14.90
CA PRO A 190 3.77 -0.18 14.80
C PRO A 190 4.72 -0.39 13.60
N ILE A 191 5.53 0.62 13.26
CA ILE A 191 6.25 0.65 11.96
C ILE A 191 7.18 -0.57 11.75
N GLU A 192 7.65 -1.17 12.84
CA GLU A 192 8.47 -2.37 12.85
C GLU A 192 7.70 -3.65 12.46
N VAL A 193 6.37 -3.58 12.41
CA VAL A 193 5.46 -4.72 12.16
C VAL A 193 4.69 -4.56 10.86
N ASP A 194 4.20 -3.36 10.56
CA ASP A 194 3.37 -3.12 9.37
C ASP A 194 3.44 -1.64 8.95
N LEU A 195 3.25 -1.40 7.66
CA LEU A 195 3.30 -0.09 7.03
C LEU A 195 2.17 0.08 6.00
N PRO A 196 1.66 1.31 5.79
CA PRO A 196 2.07 2.55 6.45
C PRO A 196 1.53 2.70 7.89
N ALA A 197 2.37 3.18 8.81
CA ALA A 197 2.03 3.36 10.22
C ALA A 197 2.03 4.84 10.62
N TYR A 198 0.86 5.38 10.93
CA TYR A 198 0.71 6.71 11.53
C TYR A 198 -0.60 6.81 12.33
N THR A 199 -0.66 7.78 13.25
CA THR A 199 -1.88 7.99 14.04
C THR A 199 -2.99 8.58 13.17
N LEU A 200 -4.14 7.90 13.12
CA LEU A 200 -5.32 8.39 12.43
C LEU A 200 -6.01 9.46 13.27
N ARG A 201 -6.32 10.60 12.66
CA ARG A 201 -7.01 11.73 13.29
C ARG A 201 -8.05 12.27 12.31
N ASN A 202 -9.27 12.51 12.79
CA ASN A 202 -10.37 13.08 12.00
C ASN A 202 -10.78 12.22 10.80
N TYR A 203 -10.63 10.90 10.92
CA TYR A 203 -11.15 9.97 9.92
C TYR A 203 -12.62 9.72 10.20
N ARG A 204 -13.37 9.36 9.16
CA ARG A 204 -14.77 8.95 9.26
C ARG A 204 -14.94 7.53 8.75
N ILE A 205 -15.97 6.86 9.22
CA ILE A 205 -16.43 5.58 8.69
C ILE A 205 -17.87 5.72 8.25
N ALA A 206 -18.17 5.26 7.05
CA ALA A 206 -19.51 5.26 6.46
C ALA A 206 -19.91 3.83 6.13
N TRP A 207 -21.18 3.52 6.30
CA TRP A 207 -21.75 2.23 5.96
C TRP A 207 -23.08 2.38 5.23
N GLU A 208 -23.34 1.47 4.32
CA GLU A 208 -24.59 1.31 3.60
C GLU A 208 -24.93 -0.17 3.55
N PHE A 209 -26.19 -0.49 3.80
CA PHE A 209 -26.70 -1.83 3.59
C PHE A 209 -27.41 -1.92 2.25
N LEU A 210 -27.25 -3.07 1.61
CA LEU A 210 -27.95 -3.45 0.40
C LEU A 210 -28.79 -4.69 0.68
N SER A 211 -29.90 -4.83 -0.03
CA SER A 211 -30.70 -6.04 -0.06
C SER A 211 -29.88 -7.23 -0.59
N PRO A 212 -30.37 -8.49 -0.44
CA PRO A 212 -29.63 -9.66 -0.91
C PRO A 212 -29.34 -9.63 -2.43
N ASP A 213 -30.25 -9.05 -3.22
CA ASP A 213 -30.08 -8.82 -4.66
C ASP A 213 -29.19 -7.61 -4.99
N GLY A 214 -28.68 -6.89 -3.98
CA GLY A 214 -27.70 -5.82 -4.14
C GLY A 214 -28.29 -4.44 -4.44
N ARG A 215 -29.59 -4.22 -4.18
CA ARG A 215 -30.19 -2.89 -4.29
C ARG A 215 -29.96 -2.11 -2.99
N PRO A 216 -29.67 -0.80 -3.06
CA PRO A 216 -29.62 0.04 -1.88
C PRO A 216 -30.92 -0.08 -1.09
N ILE A 217 -30.80 -0.29 0.21
CA ILE A 217 -31.90 -0.10 1.16
C ILE A 217 -31.58 1.14 1.98
N ASP A 218 -32.58 1.88 2.45
CA ASP A 218 -32.39 3.14 3.20
C ASP A 218 -31.92 2.89 4.64
N LEU A 219 -30.83 2.14 4.76
CA LEU A 219 -30.13 1.77 5.98
C LEU A 219 -28.66 2.10 5.75
N ARG A 220 -28.28 3.33 6.09
CA ARG A 220 -26.93 3.87 5.97
C ARG A 220 -26.62 4.74 7.16
N GLY A 221 -25.34 4.97 7.40
CA GLY A 221 -24.88 5.86 8.47
C GLY A 221 -23.43 6.21 8.32
N GLU A 222 -23.01 7.18 9.13
CA GLU A 222 -21.63 7.59 9.26
C GLU A 222 -21.29 7.87 10.72
N ALA A 223 -20.01 7.77 11.06
CA ALA A 223 -19.49 8.15 12.37
C ALA A 223 -18.05 8.65 12.24
N ASP A 224 -17.66 9.56 13.13
CA ASP A 224 -16.27 9.91 13.32
C ASP A 224 -15.52 8.76 14.00
N LEU A 225 -14.34 8.43 13.49
CA LEU A 225 -13.41 7.55 14.20
C LEU A 225 -12.67 8.35 15.28
N PRO A 226 -12.44 7.78 16.46
CA PRO A 226 -11.59 8.41 17.46
C PRO A 226 -10.15 8.54 16.94
N VAL A 227 -9.28 9.19 17.72
CA VAL A 227 -7.85 9.13 17.45
C VAL A 227 -7.37 7.68 17.61
N LEU A 228 -6.84 7.10 16.54
CA LEU A 228 -6.36 5.71 16.53
C LEU A 228 -4.84 5.69 16.29
N PRO A 229 -4.02 5.42 17.32
CA PRO A 229 -2.58 5.17 17.17
C PRO A 229 -2.30 3.93 16.32
N PRO A 230 -1.09 3.78 15.73
CA PRO A 230 -0.70 2.57 15.02
C PRO A 230 -0.89 1.29 15.85
N GLY A 231 -1.26 0.18 15.19
CA GLY A 231 -1.52 -1.11 15.85
C GLY A 231 -2.80 -1.21 16.69
N THR A 232 -3.65 -0.18 16.72
CA THR A 232 -4.92 -0.17 17.44
C THR A 232 -5.97 -1.05 16.76
N VAL A 233 -6.66 -1.86 17.56
CA VAL A 233 -7.91 -2.54 17.18
C VAL A 233 -9.10 -1.71 17.67
N TYR A 234 -10.00 -1.36 16.78
CA TYR A 234 -11.22 -0.60 17.07
C TYR A 234 -12.47 -1.37 16.66
N ASN A 235 -13.47 -1.39 17.52
CA ASN A 235 -14.73 -2.10 17.30
C ASN A 235 -15.87 -1.09 17.13
N LEU A 236 -16.35 -0.93 15.91
CA LEU A 236 -17.53 -0.13 15.62
C LEU A 236 -18.78 -1.00 15.80
N LYS A 237 -19.68 -0.59 16.69
CA LYS A 237 -20.96 -1.24 16.90
C LYS A 237 -22.05 -0.48 16.16
N ILE A 238 -22.74 -1.17 15.25
CA ILE A 238 -23.85 -0.64 14.48
C ILE A 238 -25.10 -1.41 14.88
N GLU A 239 -26.16 -0.70 15.28
CA GLU A 239 -27.47 -1.30 15.48
C GLU A 239 -28.35 -1.00 14.27
N VAL A 240 -28.88 -2.04 13.65
CA VAL A 240 -29.62 -1.94 12.40
C VAL A 240 -31.04 -2.44 12.61
N PRO A 241 -32.05 -1.55 12.52
CA PRO A 241 -33.44 -1.97 12.51
C PRO A 241 -33.79 -2.62 11.17
N GLN A 242 -34.70 -3.59 11.17
CA GLN A 242 -35.31 -4.17 9.97
C GLN A 242 -34.31 -4.85 9.02
N MET A 243 -33.20 -5.35 9.56
CA MET A 243 -32.22 -6.12 8.79
C MET A 243 -32.63 -7.59 8.70
N VAL A 244 -32.63 -8.11 7.47
CA VAL A 244 -32.83 -9.54 7.17
C VAL A 244 -31.49 -10.21 6.84
N LYS A 245 -31.43 -11.52 7.05
CA LYS A 245 -30.30 -12.35 6.64
C LYS A 245 -30.11 -12.30 5.12
N GLY A 246 -28.85 -12.30 4.67
CA GLY A 246 -28.45 -12.19 3.27
C GLY A 246 -28.25 -10.75 2.79
N ASN A 247 -28.57 -9.73 3.60
CA ASN A 247 -28.25 -8.36 3.28
C ASN A 247 -26.73 -8.16 3.20
N LYS A 248 -26.31 -7.26 2.32
CA LYS A 248 -24.90 -6.93 2.12
C LYS A 248 -24.59 -5.64 2.89
N LEU A 249 -23.45 -5.58 3.53
CA LEU A 249 -22.90 -4.37 4.16
C LEU A 249 -21.75 -3.88 3.30
N HIS A 250 -21.84 -2.66 2.78
CA HIS A 250 -20.70 -1.92 2.23
C HIS A 250 -20.23 -0.94 3.30
N ILE A 251 -18.94 -1.00 3.63
CA ILE A 251 -18.32 -0.12 4.60
C ILE A 251 -17.08 0.53 4.01
N SER A 252 -16.90 1.82 4.31
CA SER A 252 -15.82 2.64 3.77
C SER A 252 -15.22 3.52 4.87
N VAL A 253 -13.89 3.59 4.93
CA VAL A 253 -13.19 4.55 5.78
C VAL A 253 -12.71 5.72 4.93
N ILE A 254 -12.94 6.93 5.42
CA ILE A 254 -12.75 8.19 4.70
C ILE A 254 -11.73 9.04 5.46
N ARG A 255 -10.69 9.52 4.77
CA ARG A 255 -9.67 10.42 5.35
C ARG A 255 -10.22 11.85 5.52
N PRO A 256 -9.56 12.71 6.31
CA PRO A 256 -10.03 14.08 6.56
C PRO A 256 -10.26 14.91 5.30
N THR A 257 -9.55 14.60 4.21
CA THR A 257 -9.68 15.28 2.91
C THR A 257 -10.89 14.81 2.10
N GLY A 258 -11.70 13.87 2.61
CA GLY A 258 -12.92 13.38 1.95
C GLY A 258 -12.74 12.18 1.01
N PHE A 259 -11.50 11.73 0.74
CA PHE A 259 -11.26 10.55 -0.10
C PHE A 259 -11.48 9.24 0.66
N THR A 260 -12.00 8.21 -0.01
CA THR A 260 -12.07 6.86 0.54
C THR A 260 -10.67 6.24 0.58
N VAL A 261 -10.31 5.71 1.74
CA VAL A 261 -9.01 5.10 2.01
C VAL A 261 -9.06 3.59 1.81
N ILE A 262 -10.14 2.96 2.28
CA ILE A 262 -10.38 1.53 2.10
C ILE A 262 -11.88 1.28 2.20
N GLU A 263 -12.35 0.28 1.46
CA GLU A 263 -13.72 -0.20 1.52
C GLU A 263 -13.79 -1.72 1.51
N ARG A 264 -14.84 -2.27 2.13
CA ARG A 264 -15.11 -3.71 2.16
C ARG A 264 -16.60 -3.98 2.04
N ARG A 265 -16.91 -5.18 1.55
CA ARG A 265 -18.27 -5.71 1.49
C ARG A 265 -18.35 -6.99 2.32
N PHE A 266 -19.38 -7.08 3.14
CA PHE A 266 -19.71 -8.24 3.96
C PHE A 266 -21.14 -8.69 3.67
N ILE A 267 -21.47 -9.93 4.01
CA ILE A 267 -22.81 -10.49 3.88
C ILE A 267 -23.27 -10.89 5.28
N SER A 268 -24.52 -10.57 5.62
CA SER A 268 -25.12 -11.00 6.88
C SER A 268 -25.53 -12.47 6.79
N GLU A 269 -24.74 -13.36 7.39
CA GLU A 269 -25.00 -14.80 7.46
C GLU A 269 -26.00 -15.19 8.59
#